data_AF-A0A2S9XUX5-F1
#
_entry.id   AF-A0A2S9XUX5-F1
#
_cell.length_a   1.000
_cell.length_b   1.000
_cell.length_c   1.000
_cell.angle_alpha   90.00
_cell.angle_beta   90.00
_cell.angle_gamma   90.00
#
_symmetry.space_group_name_H-M   'P 1'
#
loop_
_entity.id
_entity.type
_entity.pdbx_description
1 polymer ?
#
loop_
_entity_poly.entity_id
_entity_poly.type
_entity_poly.pdbx_seq_one_letter_code
_entity_poly.pdbx_strand_id
1 'polypeptide(L)'
;MADRGDKRISRADMRLALRRLRGTERALTEIFFRFIDHRDAKPGAVITKFDVDKALVYAKDRLIDAYDINNNGLSQDEIAKMSNLAKLAVQLAREQMIALRFDEDEAIPEGYAPYLTIAMGTIDASAGRLVLTGIPPLDLSLQSLVEVAFWVVWERILVHRYWNAPVDLASNGKLELGEWTDPRNGLVYVICNWVDVDDASMVFYYREQGDGTWLLVHEIFLN
;
A
#
# COMPACT_ATOMS: atom_id res chain seq x y z
N MET A 1 -23.60 8.36 28.75
CA MET A 1 -22.18 8.65 29.00
C MET A 1 -21.40 8.29 27.74
N ALA A 2 -20.72 9.30 27.16
CA ALA A 2 -19.71 9.26 26.08
C ALA A 2 -20.05 8.54 24.76
N ASP A 3 -20.47 9.37 23.79
CA ASP A 3 -20.49 9.16 22.34
C ASP A 3 -19.08 8.80 21.83
N ARG A 4 -18.90 7.56 21.35
CA ARG A 4 -17.71 7.15 20.59
C ARG A 4 -17.92 7.60 19.15
N GLY A 5 -17.36 8.75 18.81
CA GLY A 5 -17.56 9.45 17.54
C GLY A 5 -17.47 8.58 16.30
N ASP A 6 -18.64 8.30 15.72
CA ASP A 6 -18.73 7.88 14.32
C ASP A 6 -18.15 9.00 13.44
N LYS A 7 -17.11 8.69 12.67
CA LYS A 7 -16.57 9.61 11.67
C LYS A 7 -17.65 9.85 10.61
N ARG A 8 -18.29 11.00 10.72
CA ARG A 8 -19.35 11.49 9.85
C ARG A 8 -18.73 12.25 8.69
N ILE A 9 -18.89 11.76 7.46
CA ILE A 9 -18.39 12.44 6.26
C ILE A 9 -19.55 13.13 5.55
N SER A 10 -19.40 14.44 5.30
CA SER A 10 -20.39 15.19 4.54
C SER A 10 -20.22 14.95 3.03
N ARG A 11 -21.28 15.23 2.26
CA ARG A 11 -21.21 15.19 0.78
C ARG A 11 -20.13 16.12 0.21
N ALA A 12 -19.86 17.24 0.88
CA ALA A 12 -18.84 18.19 0.48
C ALA A 12 -17.43 17.59 0.68
N ASP A 13 -17.21 16.93 1.83
CA ASP A 13 -15.94 16.28 2.16
C ASP A 13 -15.67 15.10 1.21
N MET A 14 -16.70 14.30 0.89
CA MET A 14 -16.57 13.23 -0.11
C MET A 14 -16.23 13.77 -1.50
N ARG A 15 -16.86 14.87 -1.94
CA ARG A 15 -16.53 15.51 -3.21
C ARG A 15 -15.10 16.04 -3.22
N LEU A 16 -14.59 16.51 -2.08
CA LEU A 16 -13.20 16.93 -1.94
C LEU A 16 -12.25 15.73 -2.01
N ALA A 17 -12.58 14.62 -1.34
CA ALA A 17 -11.80 13.37 -1.38
C ALA A 17 -11.76 12.77 -2.79
N LEU A 18 -12.89 12.72 -3.50
CA LEU A 18 -12.99 12.25 -4.90
C LEU A 18 -12.09 13.04 -5.87
N ARG A 19 -11.79 14.31 -5.58
CA ARG A 19 -10.85 15.10 -6.39
C ARG A 19 -9.39 14.68 -6.22
N ARG A 20 -9.05 14.05 -5.10
CA ARG A 20 -7.70 13.55 -4.80
C ARG A 20 -7.46 12.18 -5.41
N LEU A 21 -8.51 11.39 -5.59
CA LEU A 21 -8.46 10.09 -6.24
C LEU A 21 -8.32 10.22 -7.76
N ARG A 22 -7.66 9.24 -8.39
CA ARG A 22 -7.49 9.15 -9.85
C ARG A 22 -7.84 7.74 -10.35
N GLY A 23 -7.96 7.61 -11.68
CA GLY A 23 -8.14 6.31 -12.34
C GLY A 23 -9.36 5.50 -11.86
N THR A 24 -9.18 4.18 -11.81
CA THR A 24 -10.20 3.18 -11.45
C THR A 24 -10.69 3.36 -10.00
N GLU A 25 -9.81 3.77 -9.08
CA GLU A 25 -10.16 4.01 -7.68
C GLU A 25 -11.16 5.18 -7.54
N ARG A 26 -10.96 6.27 -8.29
CA ARG A 26 -11.94 7.36 -8.35
C ARG A 26 -13.26 6.89 -8.93
N ALA A 27 -13.23 6.16 -10.05
CA ALA A 27 -14.44 5.68 -10.72
C ALA A 27 -15.27 4.78 -9.80
N LEU A 28 -14.60 3.87 -9.08
CA LEU A 28 -15.26 2.97 -8.13
C LEU A 28 -15.82 3.73 -6.94
N THR A 29 -15.02 4.60 -6.31
CA THR A 29 -15.44 5.42 -5.17
C THR A 29 -16.61 6.32 -5.53
N GLU A 30 -16.62 6.86 -6.75
CA GLU A 30 -17.71 7.69 -7.25
C GLU A 30 -19.01 6.89 -7.44
N ILE A 31 -18.94 5.65 -7.94
CA ILE A 31 -20.12 4.79 -8.08
C ILE A 31 -20.66 4.38 -6.71
N PHE A 32 -19.79 3.96 -5.78
CA PHE A 32 -20.21 3.62 -4.41
C PHE A 32 -20.81 4.82 -3.69
N PHE A 33 -20.22 6.00 -3.86
CA PHE A 33 -20.76 7.24 -3.30
C PHE A 33 -22.16 7.54 -3.86
N ARG A 34 -22.36 7.45 -5.18
CA ARG A 34 -23.69 7.63 -5.79
C ARG A 34 -24.69 6.57 -5.31
N PHE A 35 -24.25 5.33 -5.10
CA PHE A 35 -25.10 4.26 -4.59
C PHE A 35 -25.58 4.52 -3.16
N ILE A 36 -24.67 4.92 -2.27
CA ILE A 36 -24.98 5.30 -0.89
C ILE A 36 -25.87 6.55 -0.87
N ASP A 37 -25.52 7.57 -1.66
CA ASP A 37 -26.27 8.82 -1.74
C ASP A 37 -27.70 8.62 -2.26
N HIS A 38 -27.89 7.71 -3.22
CA HIS A 38 -29.22 7.39 -3.74
C HIS A 38 -30.07 6.58 -2.75
N ARG A 39 -29.45 5.66 -2.00
CA ARG A 39 -30.13 4.83 -1.00
C ARG A 39 -30.61 5.65 0.20
N ASP A 40 -29.78 6.59 0.65
CA ASP A 40 -29.98 7.36 1.89
C ASP A 40 -30.32 8.84 1.62
N ALA A 41 -30.90 9.13 0.46
CA ALA A 41 -31.23 10.48 0.00
C ALA A 41 -32.26 11.20 0.91
N LYS A 42 -31.76 11.89 1.94
CA LYS A 42 -32.51 12.88 2.74
C LYS A 42 -31.78 14.23 2.77
N PRO A 43 -32.49 15.35 2.92
CA PRO A 43 -31.85 16.64 3.20
C PRO A 43 -30.99 16.53 4.46
N GLY A 44 -29.71 16.89 4.36
CA GLY A 44 -28.76 16.77 5.48
C GLY A 44 -28.23 15.37 5.76
N ALA A 45 -28.42 14.39 4.86
CA ALA A 45 -27.85 13.06 5.01
C ALA A 45 -26.31 13.11 5.12
N VAL A 46 -25.81 12.37 6.10
CA VAL A 46 -24.38 12.23 6.42
C VAL A 46 -24.02 10.77 6.23
N ILE A 47 -22.88 10.51 5.57
CA ILE A 47 -22.40 9.14 5.39
C ILE A 47 -21.65 8.73 6.65
N THR A 48 -22.08 7.62 7.25
CA THR A 48 -21.43 7.03 8.43
C THR A 48 -20.59 5.82 8.03
N LYS A 49 -19.68 5.38 8.92
CA LYS A 49 -18.94 4.12 8.74
C LYS A 49 -19.89 2.93 8.54
N PHE A 50 -21.01 2.90 9.26
CA PHE A 50 -22.02 1.87 9.13
C PHE A 50 -22.64 1.79 7.72
N ASP A 51 -22.86 2.94 7.08
CA ASP A 51 -23.40 2.99 5.72
C ASP A 51 -22.40 2.45 4.70
N VAL A 52 -21.10 2.75 4.91
CA VAL A 52 -19.98 2.23 4.11
C VAL A 52 -19.84 0.72 4.30
N ASP A 53 -19.80 0.23 5.55
CA ASP A 53 -19.68 -1.20 5.84
C ASP A 53 -20.87 -1.99 5.25
N LYS A 54 -22.10 -1.44 5.31
CA LYS A 54 -23.27 -2.04 4.63
C LYS A 54 -23.15 -2.04 3.11
N ALA A 55 -22.63 -0.97 2.52
CA ALA A 55 -22.41 -0.90 1.08
C ALA A 55 -21.34 -1.91 0.63
N LEU A 56 -20.29 -2.11 1.43
CA LEU A 56 -19.26 -3.12 1.21
C LEU A 56 -19.82 -4.54 1.30
N VAL A 57 -20.64 -4.84 2.32
CA VAL A 57 -21.30 -6.15 2.43
C VAL A 57 -22.22 -6.38 1.22
N TYR A 58 -23.06 -5.41 0.88
CA TYR A 58 -23.94 -5.51 -0.30
C TYR A 58 -23.15 -5.70 -1.60
N ALA A 59 -22.04 -4.99 -1.76
CA ALA A 59 -21.18 -5.11 -2.93
C ALA A 59 -20.50 -6.48 -3.00
N LYS A 60 -19.97 -7.00 -1.88
CA LYS A 60 -19.37 -8.33 -1.84
C LYS A 60 -20.39 -9.41 -2.23
N ASP A 61 -21.56 -9.35 -1.61
CA ASP A 61 -22.66 -10.32 -1.79
C ASP A 61 -23.26 -10.28 -3.21
N ARG A 62 -23.33 -9.11 -3.85
CA ARG A 62 -23.98 -8.93 -5.16
C ARG A 62 -23.03 -8.80 -6.36
N LEU A 63 -21.77 -8.46 -6.13
CA LEU A 63 -20.80 -8.18 -7.19
C LEU A 63 -19.67 -9.21 -7.25
N ILE A 64 -19.35 -9.92 -6.17
CA ILE A 64 -18.25 -10.90 -6.16
C ILE A 64 -18.82 -12.31 -5.97
N ASP A 65 -19.50 -12.53 -4.84
CA ASP A 65 -19.95 -13.86 -4.43
C ASP A 65 -21.07 -14.42 -5.34
N ALA A 66 -21.79 -13.54 -6.05
CA ALA A 66 -22.81 -13.93 -7.04
C ALA A 66 -22.23 -14.49 -8.37
N TYR A 67 -20.93 -14.29 -8.62
CA TYR A 67 -20.27 -14.64 -9.90
C TYR A 67 -19.06 -15.56 -9.74
N ASP A 68 -18.47 -15.69 -8.55
CA ASP A 68 -17.43 -16.71 -8.23
C ASP A 68 -18.10 -18.03 -7.83
N ILE A 69 -18.77 -18.67 -8.79
CA ILE A 69 -19.71 -19.80 -8.54
C ILE A 69 -18.97 -21.06 -8.06
N ASN A 70 -17.66 -21.14 -8.26
CA ASN A 70 -16.82 -22.31 -8.00
C ASN A 70 -15.67 -22.03 -7.01
N ASN A 71 -15.60 -20.83 -6.42
CA ASN A 71 -14.54 -20.40 -5.50
C ASN A 71 -13.11 -20.60 -6.05
N ASN A 72 -12.93 -20.53 -7.38
CA ASN A 72 -11.60 -20.61 -8.00
C ASN A 72 -11.13 -19.26 -8.57
N GLY A 73 -11.89 -18.19 -8.31
CA GLY A 73 -11.67 -16.87 -8.84
C GLY A 73 -12.42 -16.64 -10.15
N LEU A 74 -12.65 -15.36 -10.49
CA LEU A 74 -13.51 -14.98 -11.61
C LEU A 74 -12.84 -15.21 -12.98
N SER A 75 -13.43 -16.09 -13.79
CA SER A 75 -13.06 -16.31 -15.20
C SER A 75 -13.46 -15.13 -16.09
N GLN A 76 -12.88 -15.05 -17.29
CA GLN A 76 -13.22 -14.00 -18.27
C GLN A 76 -14.70 -14.04 -18.68
N ASP A 77 -15.29 -15.23 -18.76
CA ASP A 77 -16.69 -15.41 -19.13
C ASP A 77 -17.65 -15.03 -17.98
N GLU A 78 -17.23 -15.22 -16.73
CA GLU A 78 -17.95 -14.73 -15.55
C GLU A 78 -17.88 -13.20 -15.49
N ILE A 79 -16.70 -12.63 -15.74
CA ILE A 79 -16.49 -11.17 -15.76
C ILE A 79 -17.30 -10.50 -16.86
N ALA A 80 -17.40 -11.10 -18.05
CA ALA A 80 -18.19 -10.55 -19.14
C ALA A 80 -19.67 -10.35 -18.76
N LYS A 81 -20.22 -11.21 -17.89
CA LYS A 81 -21.62 -11.20 -17.42
C LYS A 81 -21.86 -10.25 -16.25
N MET A 82 -20.80 -9.75 -15.61
CA MET A 82 -20.88 -8.84 -14.48
C MET A 82 -21.39 -7.45 -14.89
N SER A 83 -22.03 -6.75 -13.95
CA SER A 83 -22.39 -5.34 -14.11
C SER A 83 -21.13 -4.47 -14.27
N ASN A 84 -21.25 -3.28 -14.88
CA ASN A 84 -20.10 -2.38 -15.06
C ASN A 84 -19.41 -2.01 -13.73
N LEU A 85 -20.18 -1.88 -12.63
CA LEU A 85 -19.63 -1.67 -11.30
C LEU A 85 -18.82 -2.87 -10.82
N ALA A 86 -19.34 -4.08 -11.01
CA ALA A 86 -18.66 -5.30 -10.65
C ALA A 86 -17.38 -5.52 -11.48
N LYS A 87 -17.40 -5.20 -12.78
CA LYS A 87 -16.20 -5.18 -13.63
C LYS A 87 -15.15 -4.19 -13.15
N LEU A 88 -15.54 -2.98 -12.76
CA LEU A 88 -14.63 -1.98 -12.18
C LEU A 88 -14.07 -2.42 -10.83
N ALA A 89 -14.86 -3.09 -9.99
CA ALA A 89 -14.39 -3.63 -8.70
C ALA A 89 -13.36 -4.74 -8.91
N VAL A 90 -13.61 -5.65 -9.86
CA VAL A 90 -12.65 -6.70 -10.25
C VAL A 90 -11.40 -6.09 -10.88
N GLN A 91 -11.56 -5.06 -11.71
CA GLN A 91 -10.43 -4.36 -12.30
C GLN A 91 -9.59 -3.66 -11.23
N LEU A 92 -10.19 -2.98 -10.24
CA LEU A 92 -9.45 -2.38 -9.12
C LEU A 92 -8.77 -3.45 -8.27
N ALA A 93 -9.48 -4.54 -7.94
CA ALA A 93 -8.91 -5.65 -7.20
C ALA A 93 -7.76 -6.31 -7.98
N ARG A 94 -7.86 -6.39 -9.31
CA ARG A 94 -6.78 -6.83 -10.19
C ARG A 94 -5.68 -5.79 -10.29
N GLU A 95 -5.93 -4.50 -10.34
CA GLU A 95 -4.88 -3.48 -10.29
C GLU A 95 -4.14 -3.50 -8.94
N GLN A 96 -4.83 -3.89 -7.86
CA GLN A 96 -4.26 -4.12 -6.54
C GLN A 96 -3.57 -5.50 -6.41
N MET A 97 -4.01 -6.54 -7.11
CA MET A 97 -3.40 -7.89 -7.12
C MET A 97 -2.30 -8.08 -8.19
N ILE A 98 -2.40 -7.41 -9.34
CA ILE A 98 -1.40 -7.33 -10.42
C ILE A 98 -0.26 -6.41 -9.99
N ALA A 99 -0.49 -5.59 -8.96
CA ALA A 99 0.60 -5.08 -8.18
C ALA A 99 1.35 -6.28 -7.55
N LEU A 100 2.33 -6.74 -8.33
CA LEU A 100 3.51 -7.49 -7.95
C LEU A 100 3.37 -9.02 -7.86
N ARG A 101 3.36 -9.67 -9.03
CA ARG A 101 4.11 -10.92 -9.19
C ARG A 101 5.49 -10.56 -9.73
N PHE A 102 6.40 -10.24 -8.83
CA PHE A 102 7.83 -10.27 -9.10
C PHE A 102 8.37 -11.46 -8.32
N ASP A 103 8.99 -12.39 -9.02
CA ASP A 103 9.77 -13.48 -8.44
C ASP A 103 11.15 -12.97 -8.01
N GLU A 104 11.92 -13.82 -7.34
CA GLU A 104 13.27 -13.49 -6.87
C GLU A 104 14.20 -13.09 -8.04
N ASP A 105 13.99 -13.67 -9.23
CA ASP A 105 14.78 -13.43 -10.44
C ASP A 105 14.51 -12.03 -11.07
N GLU A 106 13.34 -11.44 -10.83
CA GLU A 106 12.94 -10.10 -11.32
C GLU A 106 12.72 -9.08 -10.19
N ALA A 107 13.29 -9.33 -9.01
CA ALA A 107 13.02 -8.54 -7.81
C ALA A 107 13.41 -7.06 -7.92
N ILE A 108 14.38 -6.72 -8.77
CA ILE A 108 14.67 -5.33 -9.14
C ILE A 108 14.28 -5.17 -10.61
N PRO A 109 13.29 -4.31 -10.92
CA PRO A 109 12.77 -4.23 -12.27
C PRO A 109 13.74 -3.48 -13.19
N GLU A 110 13.70 -3.84 -14.47
CA GLU A 110 14.48 -3.14 -15.50
C GLU A 110 14.16 -1.63 -15.50
N GLY A 111 15.21 -0.82 -15.58
CA GLY A 111 15.11 0.64 -15.56
C GLY A 111 14.99 1.25 -14.16
N TYR A 112 14.95 0.46 -13.10
CA TYR A 112 15.13 0.96 -11.74
C TYR A 112 16.52 1.60 -11.57
N ALA A 113 16.55 2.79 -10.98
CA ALA A 113 17.77 3.46 -10.57
C ALA A 113 17.55 4.12 -9.21
N PRO A 114 18.39 3.85 -8.19
CA PRO A 114 18.25 4.49 -6.90
C PRO A 114 18.63 5.98 -6.99
N TYR A 115 17.80 6.84 -6.41
CA TYR A 115 18.12 8.26 -6.22
C TYR A 115 18.71 8.55 -4.83
N LEU A 116 18.59 7.61 -3.89
CA LEU A 116 19.10 7.73 -2.53
C LEU A 116 19.71 6.40 -2.08
N THR A 117 20.86 6.48 -1.42
CA THR A 117 21.51 5.34 -0.79
C THR A 117 21.88 5.68 0.65
N ILE A 118 21.43 4.86 1.59
CA ILE A 118 21.74 4.95 3.02
C ILE A 118 22.66 3.77 3.35
N ALA A 119 23.97 4.04 3.32
CA ALA A 119 25.02 3.04 3.57
C ALA A 119 25.86 3.35 4.82
N MET A 120 25.45 4.34 5.60
CA MET A 120 26.15 4.77 6.81
C MET A 120 25.14 5.17 7.89
N GLY A 121 25.60 5.15 9.13
CA GLY A 121 24.77 5.38 10.31
C GLY A 121 24.54 4.09 11.08
N THR A 122 23.76 4.20 12.13
CA THR A 122 23.48 3.10 13.05
C THR A 122 21.98 2.94 13.24
N ILE A 123 21.58 1.70 13.43
CA ILE A 123 20.21 1.31 13.72
C ILE A 123 20.18 0.65 15.09
N ASP A 124 19.28 1.10 15.94
CA ASP A 124 18.96 0.45 17.21
C ASP A 124 17.43 0.35 17.35
N ALA A 125 16.94 -0.68 18.03
CA ALA A 125 15.54 -0.79 18.38
C ALA A 125 15.38 -0.76 19.90
N SER A 126 15.62 0.40 20.49
CA SER A 126 15.42 0.63 21.92
C SER A 126 13.98 1.06 22.21
N ALA A 127 13.41 0.51 23.29
CA ALA A 127 12.08 0.86 23.80
C ALA A 127 10.92 0.72 22.78
N GLY A 128 11.01 -0.26 21.87
CA GLY A 128 9.96 -0.55 20.88
C GLY A 128 9.86 0.49 19.76
N ARG A 129 10.94 1.23 19.50
CA ARG A 129 11.05 2.17 18.38
C ARG A 129 12.39 2.01 17.71
N LEU A 130 12.42 2.19 16.39
CA LEU A 130 13.66 2.29 15.67
C LEU A 130 14.31 3.66 15.97
N VAL A 131 15.61 3.65 16.21
CA VAL A 131 16.43 4.86 16.33
C VAL A 131 17.47 4.80 15.22
N LEU A 132 17.32 5.70 14.24
CA LEU A 132 18.28 5.89 13.16
C LEU A 132 19.20 7.05 13.51
N THR A 133 20.51 6.80 13.61
CA THR A 133 21.50 7.83 13.95
C THR A 133 22.58 7.91 12.87
N GLY A 134 22.94 9.11 12.45
CA GLY A 134 24.03 9.32 11.48
C GLY A 134 23.67 8.98 10.03
N ILE A 135 22.37 8.87 9.71
CA ILE A 135 21.89 8.76 8.33
C ILE A 135 21.80 10.15 7.67
N PRO A 136 21.83 10.25 6.33
CA PRO A 136 21.62 11.52 5.62
C PRO A 136 20.28 12.18 6.00
N PRO A 137 20.17 13.51 5.97
CA PRO A 137 18.92 14.20 6.20
C PRO A 137 17.89 13.85 5.11
N LEU A 138 16.67 13.53 5.53
CA LEU A 138 15.55 13.15 4.66
C LEU A 138 14.42 14.16 4.82
N ASP A 139 13.61 14.33 3.76
CA ASP A 139 12.31 14.99 3.93
C ASP A 139 11.35 14.10 4.74
N LEU A 140 10.24 14.68 5.21
CA LEU A 140 9.29 13.98 6.09
C LEU A 140 8.64 12.75 5.43
N SER A 141 8.43 12.77 4.11
CA SER A 141 7.79 11.68 3.39
C SER A 141 8.76 10.50 3.28
N LEU A 142 9.99 10.77 2.86
CA LEU A 142 11.06 9.78 2.76
C LEU A 142 11.49 9.25 4.13
N GLN A 143 11.50 10.10 5.17
CA GLN A 143 11.82 9.67 6.53
C GLN A 143 10.84 8.60 7.01
N SER A 144 9.53 8.83 6.83
CA SER A 144 8.51 7.87 7.23
C SER A 144 8.66 6.53 6.48
N LEU A 145 8.98 6.59 5.19
CA LEU A 145 9.23 5.40 4.38
C LEU A 145 10.47 4.63 4.84
N VAL A 146 11.58 5.33 5.06
CA VAL A 146 12.85 4.75 5.50
C VAL A 146 12.72 4.10 6.87
N GLU A 147 12.00 4.73 7.81
CA GLU A 147 11.71 4.15 9.13
C GLU A 147 10.91 2.85 9.01
N VAL A 148 9.88 2.81 8.15
CA VAL A 148 9.09 1.60 7.91
C VAL A 148 9.93 0.49 7.27
N ALA A 149 10.71 0.81 6.23
CA ALA A 149 11.57 -0.16 5.56
C ALA A 149 12.62 -0.74 6.53
N PHE A 150 13.30 0.11 7.31
CA PHE A 150 14.29 -0.35 8.28
C PHE A 150 13.66 -1.10 9.45
N TRP A 151 12.42 -0.82 9.84
CA TRP A 151 11.74 -1.64 10.84
C TRP A 151 11.59 -3.09 10.38
N VAL A 152 11.20 -3.31 9.12
CA VAL A 152 11.08 -4.66 8.54
C VAL A 152 12.45 -5.34 8.47
N VAL A 153 13.47 -4.62 7.97
CA VAL A 153 14.85 -5.12 7.91
C VAL A 153 15.38 -5.46 9.32
N TRP A 154 15.05 -4.64 10.31
CA TRP A 154 15.44 -4.90 11.70
C TRP A 154 14.82 -6.20 12.22
N GLU A 155 13.49 -6.31 12.14
CA GLU A 155 12.76 -7.47 12.69
C GLU A 155 13.17 -8.79 12.06
N ARG A 156 13.57 -8.78 10.79
CA ARG A 156 13.88 -10.01 10.04
C ARG A 156 15.36 -10.34 9.97
N ILE A 157 16.24 -9.33 9.98
CA ILE A 157 17.65 -9.50 9.64
C ILE A 157 18.53 -8.96 10.77
N LEU A 158 18.49 -7.65 11.02
CA LEU A 158 19.49 -7.00 11.87
C LEU A 158 19.33 -7.33 13.35
N VAL A 159 18.13 -7.72 13.82
CA VAL A 159 17.92 -8.18 15.20
C VAL A 159 18.83 -9.36 15.55
N HIS A 160 19.17 -10.20 14.58
CA HIS A 160 20.08 -11.34 14.77
C HIS A 160 21.55 -10.95 14.85
N ARG A 161 21.89 -9.71 14.44
CA ARG A 161 23.24 -9.13 14.50
C ARG A 161 23.40 -8.15 15.67
N TYR A 162 22.33 -7.92 16.42
CA TYR A 162 22.32 -7.05 17.58
C TYR A 162 22.90 -7.75 18.81
N TRP A 163 24.01 -7.23 19.34
CA TRP A 163 24.64 -7.68 20.59
C TRP A 163 24.80 -6.54 21.59
N ASN A 164 23.68 -5.93 22.01
CA ASN A 164 23.62 -4.81 22.97
C ASN A 164 24.36 -3.55 22.52
N ALA A 165 24.52 -3.37 21.21
CA ALA A 165 25.07 -2.16 20.61
C ALA A 165 24.34 -1.87 19.28
N PRO A 166 24.14 -0.60 18.91
CA PRO A 166 23.55 -0.25 17.63
C PRO A 166 24.26 -0.93 16.46
N VAL A 167 23.49 -1.42 15.51
CA VAL A 167 23.99 -2.09 14.30
C VAL A 167 24.47 -1.03 13.32
N ASP A 168 25.76 -1.09 12.98
CA ASP A 168 26.38 -0.20 12.00
C ASP A 168 26.03 -0.60 10.57
N LEU A 169 25.47 0.33 9.80
CA LEU A 169 25.09 0.07 8.41
C LEU A 169 26.30 -0.21 7.52
N ALA A 170 27.41 0.52 7.71
CA ALA A 170 28.59 0.37 6.84
C ALA A 170 29.17 -1.06 6.85
N SER A 171 28.93 -1.81 7.93
CA SER A 171 29.36 -3.20 8.10
C SER A 171 28.29 -4.26 7.84
N ASN A 172 27.02 -3.87 7.63
CA ASN A 172 25.88 -4.80 7.59
C ASN A 172 25.03 -4.70 6.33
N GLY A 173 25.07 -3.57 5.62
CA GLY A 173 24.35 -3.42 4.36
C GLY A 173 23.98 -1.98 4.07
N LYS A 174 23.20 -1.79 3.02
CA LYS A 174 22.73 -0.47 2.60
C LYS A 174 21.29 -0.54 2.15
N LEU A 175 20.56 0.54 2.39
CA LEU A 175 19.22 0.72 1.84
C LEU A 175 19.28 1.66 0.63
N GLU A 176 18.83 1.18 -0.51
CA GLU A 176 18.72 1.94 -1.75
C GLU A 176 17.25 2.26 -2.02
N LEU A 177 16.96 3.51 -2.35
CA LEU A 177 15.61 3.98 -2.66
C LEU A 177 15.59 4.56 -4.07
N GLY A 178 14.58 4.17 -4.84
CA GLY A 178 14.35 4.68 -6.18
C GLY A 178 12.88 4.60 -6.55
N GLU A 179 12.46 5.43 -7.49
CA GLU A 179 11.12 5.36 -8.08
C GLU A 179 11.16 4.49 -9.32
N TRP A 180 10.09 3.73 -9.53
CA TRP A 180 9.90 2.95 -10.73
C TRP A 180 8.44 3.03 -11.17
N THR A 181 8.22 3.31 -12.45
CA THR A 181 6.88 3.30 -13.04
C THR A 181 6.66 1.96 -13.73
N ASP A 182 5.66 1.21 -13.30
CA ASP A 182 5.35 -0.08 -13.92
C ASP A 182 4.81 0.13 -15.33
N PRO A 183 5.50 -0.35 -16.39
CA PRO A 183 5.07 -0.14 -17.76
C PRO A 183 3.75 -0.84 -18.09
N ARG A 184 3.31 -1.81 -17.27
CA ARG A 184 2.08 -2.59 -17.49
C ARG A 184 0.83 -1.84 -17.06
N ASN A 185 0.93 -0.99 -16.03
CA ASN A 185 -0.23 -0.32 -15.42
C ASN A 185 -0.04 1.20 -15.22
N GLY A 186 1.16 1.73 -15.43
CA GLY A 186 1.50 3.15 -15.28
C GLY A 186 1.55 3.66 -13.84
N LEU A 187 1.49 2.76 -12.84
CA LEU A 187 1.60 3.12 -11.44
C LEU A 187 3.07 3.36 -11.06
N VAL A 188 3.29 4.35 -10.21
CA VAL A 188 4.60 4.65 -9.64
C VAL A 188 4.73 3.94 -8.30
N TYR A 189 5.86 3.25 -8.13
CA TYR A 189 6.28 2.60 -6.90
C TYR A 189 7.57 3.22 -6.41
N VAL A 190 7.73 3.33 -5.10
CA VAL A 190 9.05 3.54 -4.49
C VAL A 190 9.57 2.18 -4.07
N ILE A 191 10.71 1.81 -4.62
CA ILE A 191 11.39 0.56 -4.31
C ILE A 191 12.46 0.86 -3.26
N CYS A 192 12.37 0.17 -2.13
CA CYS A 192 13.39 0.13 -1.10
C CYS A 192 14.13 -1.21 -1.22
N ASN A 193 15.38 -1.17 -1.66
CA ASN A 193 16.24 -2.33 -1.83
C ASN A 193 17.26 -2.38 -0.68
N TRP A 194 17.05 -3.28 0.27
CA TRP A 194 18.04 -3.63 1.29
C TRP A 194 19.04 -4.59 0.67
N VAL A 195 20.27 -4.09 0.46
CA VAL A 195 21.41 -4.88 0.02
C VAL A 195 22.21 -5.24 1.26
N ASP A 196 22.03 -6.47 1.71
CA ASP A 196 22.75 -7.03 2.84
C ASP A 196 24.21 -7.35 2.45
N VAL A 197 25.12 -7.38 3.43
CA VAL A 197 26.52 -7.79 3.19
C VAL A 197 26.69 -9.30 3.05
N ASP A 198 25.71 -10.08 3.50
CA ASP A 198 25.68 -11.54 3.46
C ASP A 198 24.61 -11.99 2.46
N ASP A 199 23.65 -12.82 2.88
CA ASP A 199 22.63 -13.48 2.04
C ASP A 199 21.19 -13.14 2.46
N ALA A 200 21.01 -11.99 3.14
CA ALA A 200 19.73 -11.56 3.67
C ALA A 200 19.19 -10.29 3.00
N SER A 201 19.37 -10.17 1.67
CA SER A 201 18.90 -8.99 0.93
C SER A 201 17.38 -9.01 0.79
N MET A 202 16.76 -7.84 0.69
CA MET A 202 15.30 -7.72 0.55
C MET A 202 14.90 -6.55 -0.34
N VAL A 203 13.85 -6.73 -1.12
CA VAL A 203 13.25 -5.66 -1.91
C VAL A 203 11.82 -5.42 -1.44
N PHE A 204 11.50 -4.15 -1.22
CA PHE A 204 10.17 -3.71 -0.83
C PHE A 204 9.63 -2.73 -1.86
N TYR A 205 8.37 -2.89 -2.22
CA TYR A 205 7.68 -1.97 -3.12
C TYR A 205 6.59 -1.25 -2.37
N TYR A 206 6.70 0.08 -2.33
CA TYR A 206 5.74 0.94 -1.68
C TYR A 206 4.99 1.79 -2.68
N ARG A 207 3.74 2.14 -2.34
CA ARG A 207 2.93 3.10 -3.09
C ARG A 207 2.40 4.17 -2.14
N GLU A 208 2.51 5.43 -2.53
CA GLU A 208 1.94 6.54 -1.77
C GLU A 208 0.39 6.51 -1.85
N GLN A 209 -0.30 6.70 -0.73
CA GLN A 209 -1.76 6.68 -0.65
C GLN A 209 -2.41 8.07 -0.83
N GLY A 210 -1.63 9.10 -1.20
CA GLY A 210 -2.11 10.47 -1.46
C GLY A 210 -2.43 11.30 -0.21
N ASP A 211 -2.32 10.71 0.99
CA ASP A 211 -2.33 11.38 2.29
C ASP A 211 -0.91 11.49 2.90
N GLY A 212 0.12 11.15 2.11
CA GLY A 212 1.52 11.09 2.54
C GLY A 212 1.91 9.80 3.27
N THR A 213 0.99 8.83 3.38
CA THR A 213 1.31 7.50 3.92
C THR A 213 1.72 6.53 2.80
N TRP A 214 2.51 5.54 3.19
CA TRP A 214 3.05 4.53 2.29
C TRP A 214 2.40 3.17 2.53
N LEU A 215 1.94 2.55 1.47
CA LEU A 215 1.44 1.17 1.47
C LEU A 215 2.54 0.24 0.99
N LEU A 216 2.95 -0.73 1.81
CA LEU A 216 3.73 -1.87 1.33
C LEU A 216 2.85 -2.71 0.42
N VAL A 217 3.23 -2.80 -0.86
CA VAL A 217 2.46 -3.51 -1.88
C VAL A 217 3.06 -4.88 -2.16
N HIS A 218 4.38 -5.03 -2.01
CA HIS A 218 5.07 -6.30 -2.15
C HIS A 218 6.41 -6.29 -1.43
N GLU A 219 6.85 -7.48 -1.04
CA GLU A 219 8.18 -7.71 -0.48
C GLU A 219 8.75 -9.01 -1.04
N ILE A 220 10.06 -9.01 -1.27
CA ILE A 220 10.80 -10.14 -1.82
C ILE A 220 12.05 -10.33 -0.97
N PHE A 221 12.30 -11.55 -0.54
CA PHE A 221 13.55 -11.94 0.11
C PHE A 221 14.50 -12.46 -0.96
N LEU A 222 15.75 -12.02 -0.94
CA LEU A 222 16.79 -12.39 -1.90
C LEU A 222 17.91 -13.12 -1.16
N ASN A 223 18.13 -14.37 -1.54
CA ASN A 223 19.16 -15.25 -1.02
C ASN A 223 20.18 -15.56 -2.11
#